data_AF-A0AAW6XR20-F1
#
_entry.id   AF-A0AAW6XR20-F1
#
_cell.length_a   1.000
_cell.length_b   1.000
_cell.length_c   1.000
_cell.angle_alpha   90.00
_cell.angle_beta   90.00
_cell.angle_gamma   90.00
#
_symmetry.space_group_name_H-M   'P 1'
#
loop_
_entity.id
_entity.type
_entity.pdbx_description
1 polymer ?
#
loop_
_entity_poly.entity_id
_entity_poly.type
_entity_poly.pdbx_seq_one_letter_code
_entity_poly.pdbx_strand_id
1 'polypeptide(L)'
;MNNIPTINNNGQPYYFPADIAKEGEGYVRLSNFFKVRVNDNGKVLPFKWYDQGRVMNVHGFIPFIQGAVGKHYEDPDTNEIIMAPDALYREWQGSMEDAHDGGVMDYILEDQMFPQEGIFKGHFGLKDGNGNVLTSVNIVFEVLGNDLRIGNTYKYYSSRLDSLEREYQVKTEQMVADGNQKIAQLIVETKTNIDTSLQTSRENLDALNGEIRANRAEQENISQHLAGTQQQIKNYDIVTRPEFQTGMDTMNSAINQRLSQMKTNPIAVANAGELTTNYPNGADGIFITADTGHKWVYLYGAWKDCGNYQAIGIENSELAPLKVQIQKQEGEINQNTNDIGLNSLGIKKNSIDIQNLEGAGHLMDILLVDDFGNHITDDYGNRIGGYK
;
A
#
# COMPACT_ATOMS: atom_id res chain seq x y z
N MET A 1 -81.98 -67.55 10.61
CA MET A 1 -82.24 -66.99 9.27
C MET A 1 -81.23 -65.88 9.05
N ASN A 2 -80.37 -66.04 8.06
CA ASN A 2 -79.28 -65.12 7.74
C ASN A 2 -79.87 -63.86 7.11
N ASN A 3 -79.57 -62.68 7.67
CA ASN A 3 -79.81 -61.39 7.03
C ASN A 3 -78.94 -61.32 5.77
N ILE A 4 -79.49 -61.68 4.62
CA ILE A 4 -78.92 -61.31 3.33
C ILE A 4 -79.04 -59.78 3.24
N PRO A 5 -77.95 -59.03 3.03
CA PRO A 5 -78.04 -57.59 2.76
C PRO A 5 -78.93 -57.39 1.52
N THR A 6 -80.11 -56.81 1.68
CA THR A 6 -81.02 -56.58 0.56
C THR A 6 -80.56 -55.31 -0.16
N ILE A 7 -80.32 -55.41 -1.47
CA ILE A 7 -80.06 -54.25 -2.35
C ILE A 7 -81.33 -53.42 -2.65
N ASN A 8 -82.45 -53.78 -2.01
CA ASN A 8 -83.76 -53.17 -2.20
C ASN A 8 -84.23 -52.60 -0.85
N ASN A 9 -84.68 -51.33 -0.86
CA ASN A 9 -85.18 -50.61 0.30
C ASN A 9 -86.66 -50.89 0.65
N ASN A 10 -87.23 -51.98 0.13
CA ASN A 10 -88.61 -52.41 0.45
C ASN A 10 -89.68 -51.30 0.25
N GLY A 11 -89.47 -50.38 -0.69
CA GLY A 11 -90.43 -49.34 -1.05
C GLY A 11 -90.60 -48.19 -0.05
N GLN A 12 -89.72 -48.05 0.95
CA GLN A 12 -89.74 -46.88 1.85
C GLN A 12 -89.16 -45.65 1.11
N PRO A 13 -89.87 -44.52 1.01
CA PRO A 13 -89.32 -43.31 0.40
C PRO A 13 -88.21 -42.74 1.29
N TYR A 14 -86.97 -42.72 0.78
CA TYR A 14 -85.86 -42.02 1.45
C TYR A 14 -85.98 -40.53 1.19
N TYR A 15 -86.15 -39.75 2.25
CA TYR A 15 -85.76 -38.33 2.24
C TYR A 15 -84.66 -38.13 3.27
N PHE A 16 -83.75 -37.20 3.00
CA PHE A 16 -82.70 -36.81 3.93
C PHE A 16 -83.15 -35.57 4.70
N PRO A 17 -83.22 -35.61 6.05
CA PRO A 17 -83.55 -34.43 6.81
C PRO A 17 -82.38 -33.43 6.77
N ALA A 18 -82.68 -32.17 6.47
CA ALA A 18 -81.73 -31.06 6.58
C ALA A 18 -82.34 -29.95 7.44
N ASP A 19 -81.61 -29.49 8.45
CA ASP A 19 -82.02 -28.36 9.28
C ASP A 19 -81.10 -27.17 9.02
N ILE A 20 -81.70 -26.01 8.73
CA ILE A 20 -80.93 -24.78 8.46
C ILE A 20 -80.22 -24.24 9.72
N ALA A 21 -80.70 -24.61 10.91
CA ALA A 21 -80.08 -24.28 12.18
C ALA A 21 -78.71 -24.96 12.37
N LYS A 22 -78.45 -26.07 11.64
CA LYS A 22 -77.19 -26.83 11.65
C LYS A 22 -76.73 -27.21 13.07
N GLU A 23 -77.67 -27.60 13.92
CA GLU A 23 -77.36 -28.06 15.28
C GLU A 23 -76.72 -29.45 15.22
N GLY A 24 -75.49 -29.61 15.73
CA GLY A 24 -74.79 -30.91 15.79
C GLY A 24 -73.44 -30.95 15.06
N GLU A 25 -73.10 -32.12 14.50
CA GLU A 25 -71.82 -32.39 13.84
C GLU A 25 -71.62 -31.56 12.55
N GLY A 26 -70.37 -31.21 12.24
CA GLY A 26 -70.03 -30.36 11.09
C GLY A 26 -70.27 -31.00 9.72
N TYR A 27 -70.52 -32.32 9.69
CA TYR A 27 -70.90 -33.04 8.47
C TYR A 27 -71.69 -34.33 8.78
N VAL A 28 -72.42 -34.85 7.79
CA VAL A 28 -73.16 -36.12 7.87
C VAL A 28 -72.72 -37.06 6.74
N ARG A 29 -72.47 -38.33 7.08
CA ARG A 29 -72.12 -39.39 6.10
C ARG A 29 -73.37 -40.14 5.65
N LEU A 30 -73.69 -40.01 4.36
CA LEU A 30 -74.82 -40.69 3.74
C LEU A 30 -74.43 -41.99 3.03
N SER A 31 -73.14 -42.36 2.96
CA SER A 31 -72.66 -43.56 2.24
C SER A 31 -73.34 -44.88 2.62
N ASN A 32 -73.91 -44.98 3.82
CA ASN A 32 -74.66 -46.17 4.25
C ASN A 32 -76.07 -46.26 3.64
N PHE A 33 -76.61 -45.13 3.18
CA PHE A 33 -77.97 -44.99 2.65
C PHE A 33 -77.99 -44.60 1.17
N PHE A 34 -76.92 -43.97 0.69
CA PHE A 34 -76.81 -43.42 -0.64
C PHE A 34 -75.39 -43.54 -1.19
N LYS A 35 -75.28 -44.13 -2.38
CA LYS A 35 -74.05 -44.20 -3.18
C LYS A 35 -74.45 -44.00 -4.64
N VAL A 36 -73.57 -43.40 -5.42
CA VAL A 36 -73.73 -43.23 -6.87
C VAL A 36 -72.52 -43.79 -7.60
N ARG A 37 -72.66 -44.07 -8.88
CA ARG A 37 -71.54 -44.39 -9.79
C ARG A 37 -71.16 -43.19 -10.64
N VAL A 38 -69.92 -43.20 -11.12
CA VAL A 38 -69.47 -42.29 -12.18
C VAL A 38 -70.38 -42.44 -13.40
N ASN A 39 -70.94 -41.33 -13.89
CA ASN A 39 -71.95 -41.27 -14.97
C ASN A 39 -73.37 -41.76 -14.60
N ASP A 40 -73.74 -41.83 -13.31
CA ASP A 40 -75.17 -41.90 -12.96
C ASP A 40 -75.85 -40.57 -13.30
N ASN A 41 -76.95 -40.61 -14.06
CA ASN A 41 -77.74 -39.43 -14.46
C ASN A 41 -79.17 -39.47 -13.93
N GLY A 42 -79.75 -38.29 -13.68
CA GLY A 42 -81.17 -38.10 -13.39
C GLY A 42 -81.59 -38.70 -12.04
N LYS A 43 -80.64 -39.03 -11.16
CA LYS A 43 -80.96 -39.59 -9.85
C LYS A 43 -81.47 -38.47 -8.94
N VAL A 44 -82.73 -38.60 -8.53
CA VAL A 44 -83.37 -37.67 -7.58
C VAL A 44 -83.03 -38.04 -6.14
N LEU A 45 -82.62 -37.04 -5.37
CA LEU A 45 -82.34 -37.06 -3.93
C LEU A 45 -83.32 -36.11 -3.22
N PRO A 46 -84.37 -36.64 -2.56
CA PRO A 46 -85.30 -35.80 -1.81
C PRO A 46 -84.69 -35.37 -0.48
N PHE A 47 -84.73 -34.08 -0.18
CA PHE A 47 -84.38 -33.53 1.12
C PHE A 47 -85.58 -32.88 1.77
N LYS A 48 -85.84 -33.23 3.03
CA LYS A 48 -86.89 -32.57 3.82
C LYS A 48 -86.26 -31.52 4.71
N TRP A 49 -86.68 -30.28 4.54
CA TRP A 49 -86.09 -29.12 5.20
C TRP A 49 -86.82 -28.75 6.49
N TYR A 50 -86.01 -28.42 7.49
CA TYR A 50 -86.44 -27.97 8.80
C TYR A 50 -85.75 -26.65 9.15
N ASP A 51 -86.41 -25.88 9.99
CA ASP A 51 -85.83 -24.75 10.72
C ASP A 51 -86.10 -24.96 12.21
N GLN A 52 -85.04 -25.22 12.97
CA GLN A 52 -85.10 -25.51 14.41
C GLN A 52 -86.09 -26.65 14.72
N GLY A 53 -86.00 -27.73 13.95
CA GLY A 53 -86.83 -28.93 14.08
C GLY A 53 -88.27 -28.80 13.56
N ARG A 54 -88.67 -27.64 13.02
CA ARG A 54 -89.99 -27.42 12.41
C ARG A 54 -89.91 -27.52 10.90
N VAL A 55 -90.86 -28.22 10.27
CA VAL A 55 -90.91 -28.35 8.81
C VAL A 55 -90.98 -26.97 8.17
N MET A 56 -90.05 -26.69 7.28
CA MET A 56 -89.96 -25.42 6.56
C MET A 56 -90.81 -25.46 5.29
N ASN A 57 -91.44 -24.35 4.92
CA ASN A 57 -92.03 -24.20 3.59
C ASN A 57 -90.90 -23.93 2.58
N VAL A 58 -90.74 -24.84 1.62
CA VAL A 58 -89.69 -24.77 0.60
C VAL A 58 -90.17 -24.20 -0.74
N HIS A 59 -91.47 -23.93 -0.88
CA HIS A 59 -92.01 -23.28 -2.08
C HIS A 59 -91.41 -21.88 -2.26
N GLY A 60 -90.91 -21.59 -3.46
CA GLY A 60 -90.23 -20.32 -3.79
C GLY A 60 -88.71 -20.34 -3.62
N PHE A 61 -88.13 -21.46 -3.18
CA PHE A 61 -86.69 -21.68 -3.19
C PHE A 61 -86.25 -22.49 -4.41
N ILE A 62 -84.99 -22.32 -4.81
CA ILE A 62 -84.30 -23.10 -5.84
C ILE A 62 -83.25 -23.98 -5.15
N PRO A 63 -83.24 -25.30 -5.35
CA PRO A 63 -82.22 -26.18 -4.79
C PRO A 63 -80.88 -25.99 -5.50
N PHE A 64 -79.79 -26.10 -4.75
CA PHE A 64 -78.44 -26.16 -5.31
C PHE A 64 -77.54 -27.11 -4.52
N ILE A 65 -76.51 -27.62 -5.19
CA ILE A 65 -75.46 -28.46 -4.62
C ILE A 65 -74.12 -27.78 -4.88
N GLN A 66 -73.24 -27.75 -3.89
CA GLN A 66 -71.84 -27.33 -4.07
C GLN A 66 -70.91 -28.25 -3.31
N GLY A 67 -69.83 -28.70 -3.93
CA GLY A 67 -68.87 -29.59 -3.28
C GLY A 67 -67.70 -29.98 -4.17
N ALA A 68 -66.86 -30.87 -3.68
CA ALA A 68 -65.78 -31.46 -4.45
C ALA A 68 -65.93 -32.98 -4.51
N VAL A 69 -65.56 -33.56 -5.65
CA VAL A 69 -65.54 -35.01 -5.88
C VAL A 69 -64.11 -35.46 -6.14
N GLY A 70 -63.65 -36.49 -5.44
CA GLY A 70 -62.33 -37.06 -5.69
C GLY A 70 -61.81 -37.92 -4.56
N LYS A 71 -60.52 -38.22 -4.63
CA LYS A 71 -59.81 -38.95 -3.56
C LYS A 71 -59.78 -38.10 -2.29
N HIS A 72 -59.76 -38.77 -1.16
CA HIS A 72 -59.72 -38.11 0.14
C HIS A 72 -58.74 -38.82 1.07
N TYR A 73 -58.34 -38.09 2.09
CA TYR A 73 -57.66 -38.59 3.27
C TYR A 73 -58.56 -38.30 4.47
N GLU A 74 -58.73 -39.26 5.36
CA GLU A 74 -59.38 -39.05 6.65
C GLU A 74 -58.29 -38.86 7.71
N ASP A 75 -58.31 -37.69 8.33
CA ASP A 75 -57.40 -37.36 9.42
C ASP A 75 -57.71 -38.28 10.63
N PRO A 76 -56.74 -39.09 11.10
CA PRO A 76 -56.98 -40.11 12.10
C PRO A 76 -57.26 -39.55 13.51
N ASP A 77 -56.93 -38.28 13.76
CA ASP A 77 -57.08 -37.66 15.08
C ASP A 77 -58.37 -36.84 15.18
N THR A 78 -58.83 -36.27 14.05
CA THR A 78 -60.00 -35.39 13.99
C THR A 78 -61.20 -36.01 13.27
N ASN A 79 -61.00 -37.16 12.62
CA ASN A 79 -61.93 -37.76 11.65
C ASN A 79 -62.39 -36.76 10.58
N GLU A 80 -61.59 -35.72 10.30
CA GLU A 80 -61.89 -34.77 9.24
C GLU A 80 -61.57 -35.38 7.89
N ILE A 81 -62.48 -35.20 6.95
CA ILE A 81 -62.28 -35.62 5.56
C ILE A 81 -61.60 -34.49 4.79
N ILE A 82 -60.37 -34.72 4.36
CA ILE A 82 -59.59 -33.78 3.54
C ILE A 82 -59.61 -34.27 2.10
N MET A 83 -60.15 -33.45 1.20
CA MET A 83 -60.15 -33.74 -0.24
C MET A 83 -58.73 -33.62 -0.80
N ALA A 84 -58.34 -34.53 -1.69
CA ALA A 84 -57.04 -34.47 -2.37
C ALA A 84 -56.93 -33.21 -3.26
N PRO A 85 -55.72 -32.71 -3.53
CA PRO A 85 -55.53 -31.50 -4.34
C PRO A 85 -56.10 -31.57 -5.77
N ASP A 86 -56.30 -32.78 -6.30
CA ASP A 86 -56.90 -33.07 -7.60
C ASP A 86 -58.42 -33.32 -7.55
N ALA A 87 -59.06 -33.08 -6.40
CA ALA A 87 -60.50 -33.14 -6.28
C ALA A 87 -61.16 -32.04 -7.13
N LEU A 88 -62.24 -32.42 -7.82
CA LEU A 88 -62.90 -31.58 -8.81
C LEU A 88 -64.10 -30.89 -8.17
N TYR A 89 -64.10 -29.56 -8.16
CA TYR A 89 -65.22 -28.76 -7.65
C TYR A 89 -66.44 -28.84 -8.56
N ARG A 90 -67.63 -29.01 -7.99
CA ARG A 90 -68.88 -29.24 -8.70
C ARG A 90 -70.01 -28.42 -8.09
N GLU A 91 -70.86 -27.93 -8.98
CA GLU A 91 -72.07 -27.21 -8.63
C GLU A 91 -73.23 -27.65 -9.52
N TRP A 92 -74.41 -27.67 -8.94
CA TRP A 92 -75.66 -27.91 -9.65
C TRP A 92 -76.75 -27.00 -9.07
N GLN A 93 -77.69 -26.59 -9.92
CA GLN A 93 -78.83 -25.78 -9.54
C GLN A 93 -80.07 -26.31 -10.26
N GLY A 94 -81.14 -26.51 -9.49
CA GLY A 94 -82.45 -26.89 -10.02
C GLY A 94 -83.34 -25.67 -10.28
N SER A 95 -84.64 -25.86 -10.06
CA SER A 95 -85.69 -24.88 -10.27
C SER A 95 -86.66 -24.82 -9.09
N MET A 96 -87.60 -23.88 -9.11
CA MET A 96 -88.66 -23.82 -8.09
C MET A 96 -89.68 -24.96 -8.23
N GLU A 97 -89.70 -25.67 -9.36
CA GLU A 97 -90.62 -26.79 -9.61
C GLU A 97 -90.21 -28.07 -8.86
N ASP A 98 -88.99 -28.10 -8.32
CA ASP A 98 -88.46 -29.22 -7.53
C ASP A 98 -89.00 -29.22 -6.07
N ALA A 99 -89.81 -28.22 -5.71
CA ALA A 99 -90.43 -28.09 -4.40
C ALA A 99 -91.74 -28.89 -4.29
N HIS A 100 -91.86 -29.65 -3.21
CA HIS A 100 -93.04 -30.43 -2.88
C HIS A 100 -93.64 -30.04 -1.54
N ASP A 101 -94.93 -30.32 -1.38
CA ASP A 101 -95.65 -30.12 -0.13
C ASP A 101 -95.00 -30.89 1.03
N GLY A 102 -95.13 -30.34 2.24
CA GLY A 102 -94.53 -30.93 3.43
C GLY A 102 -93.02 -30.68 3.56
N GLY A 103 -92.49 -29.67 2.85
CA GLY A 103 -91.13 -29.15 3.02
C GLY A 103 -90.05 -30.00 2.33
N VAL A 104 -90.41 -30.72 1.28
CA VAL A 104 -89.49 -31.61 0.54
C VAL A 104 -88.99 -30.91 -0.71
N MET A 105 -87.70 -30.98 -0.97
CA MET A 105 -87.04 -30.42 -2.13
C MET A 105 -86.23 -31.52 -2.84
N ASP A 106 -86.41 -31.64 -4.15
CA ASP A 106 -85.69 -32.61 -4.96
C ASP A 106 -84.37 -32.06 -5.50
N TYR A 107 -83.31 -32.85 -5.33
CA TYR A 107 -81.98 -32.56 -5.86
C TYR A 107 -81.63 -33.58 -6.94
N ILE A 108 -81.40 -33.11 -8.16
CA ILE A 108 -81.17 -33.99 -9.31
C ILE A 108 -79.67 -34.11 -9.54
N LEU A 109 -79.17 -35.34 -9.49
CA LEU A 109 -77.80 -35.64 -9.80
C LEU A 109 -77.64 -35.86 -11.31
N GLU A 110 -77.01 -34.91 -11.97
CA GLU A 110 -76.71 -34.97 -13.40
C GLU A 110 -75.32 -35.58 -13.68
N ASP A 111 -75.13 -36.14 -14.88
CA ASP A 111 -73.90 -36.85 -15.32
C ASP A 111 -72.59 -36.11 -15.00
N GLN A 112 -72.62 -34.78 -15.09
CA GLN A 112 -71.42 -33.93 -14.91
C GLN A 112 -71.05 -33.74 -13.43
N MET A 113 -71.93 -34.09 -12.49
CA MET A 113 -71.71 -33.90 -11.06
C MET A 113 -70.67 -34.86 -10.48
N PHE A 114 -70.45 -36.04 -11.07
CA PHE A 114 -69.55 -37.05 -10.50
C PHE A 114 -68.66 -37.71 -11.57
N PRO A 115 -67.63 -37.00 -12.07
CA PRO A 115 -66.81 -37.47 -13.20
C PRO A 115 -65.66 -38.40 -12.80
N GLN A 116 -65.39 -38.55 -11.51
CA GLN A 116 -64.33 -39.41 -11.00
C GLN A 116 -64.75 -40.15 -9.73
N GLU A 117 -64.17 -41.32 -9.49
CA GLU A 117 -64.42 -42.13 -8.29
C GLU A 117 -63.79 -41.50 -7.04
N GLY A 118 -64.36 -41.81 -5.87
CA GLY A 118 -63.89 -41.32 -4.58
C GLY A 118 -65.07 -40.98 -3.66
N ILE A 119 -65.04 -39.80 -3.07
CA ILE A 119 -66.17 -39.27 -2.29
C ILE A 119 -66.61 -37.92 -2.84
N PHE A 120 -67.88 -37.59 -2.63
CA PHE A 120 -68.36 -36.22 -2.64
C PHE A 120 -68.26 -35.67 -1.22
N LYS A 121 -67.69 -34.47 -1.03
CA LYS A 121 -67.80 -33.65 0.18
C LYS A 121 -68.31 -32.28 -0.24
N GLY A 122 -69.47 -31.88 0.25
CA GLY A 122 -70.09 -30.61 -0.12
C GLY A 122 -71.29 -30.30 0.76
N HIS A 123 -72.16 -29.41 0.34
CA HIS A 123 -73.41 -29.11 1.04
C HIS A 123 -74.54 -28.92 0.03
N PHE A 124 -75.75 -29.20 0.51
CA PHE A 124 -76.99 -28.99 -0.22
C PHE A 124 -77.64 -27.73 0.32
N GLY A 125 -78.23 -26.91 -0.55
CA GLY A 125 -78.79 -25.64 -0.16
C GLY A 125 -80.03 -25.24 -0.95
N LEU A 126 -80.63 -24.16 -0.48
CA LEU A 126 -81.81 -23.50 -1.01
C LEU A 126 -81.49 -22.03 -1.23
N LYS A 127 -81.90 -21.48 -2.37
CA LYS A 127 -81.73 -20.07 -2.68
C LYS A 127 -83.07 -19.46 -3.06
N ASP A 128 -83.45 -18.32 -2.46
CA ASP A 128 -84.68 -17.61 -2.84
C ASP A 128 -84.45 -16.60 -3.97
N GLY A 129 -85.55 -16.06 -4.51
CA GLY A 129 -85.52 -15.04 -5.55
C GLY A 129 -84.92 -13.68 -5.12
N ASN A 130 -84.71 -13.47 -3.82
CA ASN A 130 -84.10 -12.27 -3.25
C ASN A 130 -82.58 -12.44 -3.01
N GLY A 131 -82.03 -13.62 -3.28
CA GLY A 131 -80.61 -13.93 -3.11
C GLY A 131 -80.22 -14.46 -1.73
N ASN A 132 -81.18 -14.74 -0.84
CA ASN A 132 -80.89 -15.41 0.43
C ASN A 132 -80.53 -16.87 0.17
N VAL A 133 -79.51 -17.37 0.88
CA VAL A 133 -79.00 -18.73 0.74
C VAL A 133 -79.08 -19.44 2.08
N LEU A 134 -79.73 -20.60 2.09
CA LEU A 134 -79.82 -21.52 3.22
C LEU A 134 -79.09 -22.81 2.85
N THR A 135 -78.37 -23.39 3.81
CA THR A 135 -77.56 -24.58 3.56
C THR A 135 -77.75 -25.61 4.66
N SER A 136 -77.51 -26.87 4.31
CA SER A 136 -77.32 -27.97 5.25
C SER A 136 -75.91 -27.93 5.85
N VAL A 137 -75.65 -28.79 6.83
CA VAL A 137 -74.27 -29.18 7.20
C VAL A 137 -73.56 -29.82 6.00
N ASN A 138 -72.25 -30.03 6.07
CA ASN A 138 -71.56 -30.73 4.99
C ASN A 138 -72.09 -32.18 4.88
N ILE A 139 -72.23 -32.67 3.66
CA ILE A 139 -72.72 -33.99 3.33
C ILE A 139 -71.62 -34.75 2.60
N VAL A 140 -71.41 -35.99 3.02
CA VAL A 140 -70.39 -36.87 2.46
C VAL A 140 -71.03 -38.18 2.00
N PHE A 141 -70.76 -38.58 0.76
CA PHE A 141 -71.13 -39.91 0.26
C PHE A 141 -70.12 -40.44 -0.77
N GLU A 142 -70.16 -41.76 -0.99
CA GLU A 142 -69.24 -42.47 -1.87
C GLU A 142 -69.69 -42.39 -3.35
N VAL A 143 -68.73 -42.07 -4.23
CA VAL A 143 -68.87 -42.12 -5.69
C VAL A 143 -68.07 -43.32 -6.20
N LEU A 144 -68.77 -44.36 -6.59
CA LEU A 144 -68.21 -45.62 -7.06
C LEU A 144 -67.71 -45.48 -8.50
N GLY A 145 -66.52 -45.99 -8.79
CA GLY A 145 -66.03 -46.11 -10.16
C GLY A 145 -66.88 -47.08 -11.00
N ASN A 146 -66.74 -47.02 -12.32
CA ASN A 146 -67.41 -47.96 -13.25
C ASN A 146 -66.74 -49.34 -13.30
N ASP A 147 -65.80 -49.61 -12.39
CA ASP A 147 -65.03 -50.83 -12.39
C ASP A 147 -65.78 -51.96 -11.66
N LEU A 148 -66.51 -52.79 -12.42
CA LEU A 148 -66.99 -54.10 -11.96
C LEU A 148 -65.85 -55.11 -12.01
N ARG A 149 -64.81 -54.96 -11.17
CA ARG A 149 -63.67 -55.90 -11.17
C ARG A 149 -63.52 -56.65 -9.86
N ILE A 150 -64.06 -57.86 -9.87
CA ILE A 150 -63.45 -58.99 -9.16
C ILE A 150 -62.10 -59.26 -9.84
N GLY A 151 -60.97 -58.85 -9.23
CA GLY A 151 -59.64 -59.44 -9.51
C GLY A 151 -58.56 -58.64 -10.26
N ASN A 152 -58.39 -57.32 -10.09
CA ASN A 152 -57.27 -56.59 -10.77
C ASN A 152 -56.52 -55.50 -9.97
N THR A 153 -56.77 -55.36 -8.67
CA THR A 153 -56.14 -54.32 -7.82
C THR A 153 -54.62 -54.45 -7.71
N TYR A 154 -54.02 -55.63 -7.92
CA TYR A 154 -52.57 -55.84 -7.81
C TYR A 154 -51.74 -55.13 -8.90
N LYS A 155 -52.26 -54.94 -10.12
CA LYS A 155 -51.46 -54.49 -11.28
C LYS A 155 -51.21 -52.97 -11.32
N TYR A 156 -52.12 -52.17 -10.78
CA TYR A 156 -51.98 -50.71 -10.73
C TYR A 156 -51.05 -50.24 -9.61
N TYR A 157 -51.08 -50.91 -8.45
CA TYR A 157 -50.12 -50.65 -7.38
C TYR A 157 -48.70 -51.03 -7.81
N SER A 158 -48.51 -52.16 -8.51
CA SER A 158 -47.19 -52.57 -8.99
C SER A 158 -46.60 -51.57 -10.01
N SER A 159 -47.38 -51.12 -11.02
CA SER A 159 -46.86 -50.17 -12.01
C SER A 159 -46.48 -48.80 -11.42
N ARG A 160 -47.17 -48.37 -10.36
CA ARG A 160 -46.87 -47.13 -9.65
C ARG A 160 -45.62 -47.27 -8.78
N LEU A 161 -45.44 -48.42 -8.13
CA LEU A 161 -44.22 -48.75 -7.38
C LEU A 161 -43.00 -48.87 -8.31
N ASP A 162 -43.14 -49.51 -9.48
CA ASP A 162 -42.06 -49.62 -10.48
C ASP A 162 -41.62 -48.25 -11.02
N SER A 163 -42.59 -47.35 -11.22
CA SER A 163 -42.31 -45.98 -11.67
C SER A 163 -41.57 -45.17 -10.61
N LEU A 164 -41.96 -45.32 -9.35
CA LEU A 164 -41.31 -44.68 -8.21
C LEU A 164 -39.89 -45.22 -8.01
N GLU A 165 -39.69 -46.53 -8.11
CA GLU A 165 -38.37 -47.16 -8.05
C GLU A 165 -37.44 -46.61 -9.14
N ARG A 166 -37.93 -46.50 -10.39
CA ARG A 166 -37.16 -45.92 -11.49
C ARG A 166 -36.78 -44.46 -11.25
N GLU A 167 -37.70 -43.66 -10.71
CA GLU A 167 -37.41 -42.27 -10.36
C GLU A 167 -36.31 -42.16 -9.31
N TYR A 168 -36.36 -42.99 -8.26
CA TYR A 168 -35.32 -43.05 -7.23
C TYR A 168 -33.97 -43.51 -7.80
N GLN A 169 -33.96 -44.51 -8.69
CA GLN A 169 -32.74 -44.96 -9.35
C GLN A 169 -32.09 -43.84 -10.16
N VAL A 170 -32.86 -43.16 -11.03
CA VAL A 170 -32.34 -42.05 -11.86
C VAL A 170 -31.82 -40.90 -10.99
N LYS A 171 -32.57 -40.49 -9.96
CA LYS A 171 -32.11 -39.43 -9.04
C LYS A 171 -30.83 -39.83 -8.31
N THR A 172 -30.73 -41.08 -7.88
CA THR A 172 -29.53 -41.57 -7.18
C THR A 172 -28.32 -41.62 -8.11
N GLU A 173 -28.49 -42.13 -9.34
CA GLU A 173 -27.44 -42.13 -10.36
C GLU A 173 -26.95 -40.72 -10.67
N GLN A 174 -27.88 -39.77 -10.80
CA GLN A 174 -27.55 -38.37 -11.06
C GLN A 174 -26.81 -37.73 -9.88
N MET A 175 -27.25 -37.97 -8.64
CA MET A 175 -26.54 -37.50 -7.45
C MET A 175 -25.13 -38.07 -7.34
N VAL A 176 -24.94 -39.36 -7.68
CA VAL A 176 -23.62 -40.00 -7.71
C VAL A 176 -22.76 -39.41 -8.82
N ALA A 177 -23.31 -39.18 -10.01
CA ALA A 177 -22.60 -38.55 -11.12
C ALA A 177 -22.16 -37.11 -10.78
N ASP A 178 -23.07 -36.30 -10.24
CA ASP A 178 -22.79 -34.92 -9.80
C ASP A 178 -21.74 -34.90 -8.68
N GLY A 179 -21.84 -35.82 -7.72
CA GLY A 179 -20.86 -35.98 -6.65
C GLY A 179 -19.47 -36.32 -7.19
N ASN A 180 -19.39 -37.30 -8.08
CA ASN A 180 -18.13 -37.70 -8.72
C ASN A 180 -17.54 -36.56 -9.56
N GLN A 181 -18.37 -35.78 -10.26
CA GLN A 181 -17.92 -34.62 -11.03
C GLN A 181 -17.34 -33.54 -10.12
N LYS A 182 -18.01 -33.21 -9.01
CA LYS A 182 -17.51 -32.22 -8.03
C LYS A 182 -16.20 -32.68 -7.39
N ILE A 183 -16.07 -33.96 -7.05
CA ILE A 183 -14.82 -34.52 -6.53
C ILE A 183 -13.71 -34.42 -7.57
N ALA A 184 -13.98 -34.79 -8.83
CA ALA A 184 -12.99 -34.68 -9.91
C ALA A 184 -12.54 -33.23 -10.14
N GLN A 185 -13.46 -32.26 -10.11
CA GLN A 185 -13.14 -30.83 -10.19
C GLN A 185 -12.26 -30.39 -9.03
N LEU A 186 -12.62 -30.75 -7.80
CA LEU A 186 -11.84 -30.40 -6.60
C LEU A 186 -10.42 -30.99 -6.65
N ILE A 187 -10.27 -32.22 -7.16
CA ILE A 187 -8.95 -32.86 -7.36
C ILE A 187 -8.11 -32.07 -8.37
N VAL A 188 -8.70 -31.68 -9.49
CA VAL A 188 -8.00 -30.90 -10.53
C VAL A 188 -7.60 -29.53 -10.00
N GLU A 189 -8.52 -28.79 -9.38
CA GLU A 189 -8.25 -27.47 -8.79
C GLU A 189 -7.15 -27.55 -7.73
N THR A 190 -7.24 -28.53 -6.82
CA THR A 190 -6.22 -28.73 -5.78
C THR A 190 -4.86 -29.03 -6.40
N LYS A 191 -4.81 -29.90 -7.42
CA LYS A 191 -3.56 -30.22 -8.11
C LYS A 191 -2.97 -29.01 -8.81
N THR A 192 -3.78 -28.23 -9.53
CA THR A 192 -3.34 -27.00 -10.20
C THR A 192 -2.79 -26.00 -9.18
N ASN A 193 -3.48 -25.77 -8.07
CA ASN A 193 -3.02 -24.87 -7.02
C ASN A 193 -1.68 -25.30 -6.42
N ILE A 194 -1.51 -26.61 -6.15
CA ILE A 194 -0.25 -27.18 -5.67
C ILE A 194 0.86 -27.00 -6.69
N ASP A 195 0.62 -27.34 -7.96
CA ASP A 195 1.61 -27.22 -9.04
C ASP A 195 2.05 -25.76 -9.23
N THR A 196 1.11 -24.82 -9.20
CA THR A 196 1.41 -23.37 -9.25
C THR A 196 2.24 -22.93 -8.05
N SER A 197 1.87 -23.29 -6.82
CA SER A 197 2.66 -22.93 -5.64
C SER A 197 4.08 -23.53 -5.69
N LEU A 198 4.23 -24.78 -6.11
CA LEU A 198 5.53 -25.41 -6.26
C LEU A 198 6.39 -24.73 -7.33
N GLN A 199 5.79 -24.34 -8.45
CA GLN A 199 6.48 -23.59 -9.49
C GLN A 199 6.97 -22.23 -8.97
N THR A 200 6.11 -21.45 -8.32
CA THR A 200 6.50 -20.17 -7.72
C THR A 200 7.61 -20.32 -6.69
N SER A 201 7.56 -21.37 -5.84
CA SER A 201 8.64 -21.64 -4.90
C SER A 201 9.97 -21.97 -5.59
N ARG A 202 9.95 -22.71 -6.70
CA ARG A 202 11.16 -23.02 -7.49
C ARG A 202 11.76 -21.76 -8.11
N GLU A 203 10.94 -20.94 -8.74
CA GLU A 203 11.38 -19.67 -9.35
C GLU A 203 12.01 -18.73 -8.30
N ASN A 204 11.41 -18.64 -7.11
CA ASN A 204 11.97 -17.86 -5.99
C ASN A 204 13.31 -18.42 -5.50
N LEU A 205 13.45 -19.75 -5.41
CA LEU A 205 14.71 -20.38 -5.01
C LEU A 205 15.81 -20.19 -6.07
N ASP A 206 15.46 -20.26 -7.35
CA ASP A 206 16.40 -20.02 -8.44
C ASP A 206 16.87 -18.57 -8.47
N ALA A 207 15.97 -17.61 -8.24
CA ALA A 207 16.32 -16.19 -8.09
C ALA A 207 17.28 -15.97 -6.90
N LEU A 208 16.95 -16.53 -5.72
CA LEU A 208 17.79 -16.44 -4.53
C LEU A 208 19.18 -17.07 -4.77
N ASN A 209 19.23 -18.22 -5.45
CA ASN A 209 20.50 -18.86 -5.82
C ASN A 209 21.32 -17.98 -6.78
N GLY A 210 20.65 -17.25 -7.69
CA GLY A 210 21.27 -16.25 -8.54
C GLY A 210 21.93 -15.12 -7.74
N GLU A 211 21.21 -14.54 -6.79
CA GLU A 211 21.72 -13.49 -5.89
C GLU A 211 22.90 -13.98 -5.05
N ILE A 212 22.84 -15.19 -4.50
CA ILE A 212 23.94 -15.77 -3.72
C ILE A 212 25.21 -15.91 -4.57
N ARG A 213 25.08 -16.34 -5.84
CA ARG A 213 26.22 -16.44 -6.77
C ARG A 213 26.82 -15.08 -7.07
N ALA A 214 25.99 -14.07 -7.31
CA ALA A 214 26.44 -12.69 -7.54
C ALA A 214 27.21 -12.15 -6.33
N ASN A 215 26.66 -12.31 -5.12
CA ASN A 215 27.31 -11.88 -3.88
C ASN A 215 28.65 -12.58 -3.65
N ARG A 216 28.76 -13.88 -3.95
CA ARG A 216 30.04 -14.60 -3.86
C ARG A 216 31.08 -14.06 -4.83
N ALA A 217 30.68 -13.74 -6.06
CA ALA A 217 31.60 -13.15 -7.05
C ALA A 217 32.08 -11.75 -6.61
N GLU A 218 31.20 -10.95 -6.02
CA GLU A 218 31.57 -9.63 -5.48
C GLU A 218 32.52 -9.75 -4.28
N GLN A 219 32.28 -10.70 -3.37
CA GLN A 219 33.20 -11.00 -2.26
C GLN A 219 34.59 -11.43 -2.76
N GLU A 220 34.65 -12.24 -3.80
CA GLU A 220 35.91 -12.63 -4.43
C GLU A 220 36.65 -11.42 -5.01
N ASN A 221 35.93 -10.53 -5.70
CA ASN A 221 36.49 -9.30 -6.24
C ASN A 221 37.04 -8.38 -5.14
N ILE A 222 36.29 -8.18 -4.05
CA ILE A 222 36.74 -7.42 -2.88
C ILE A 222 37.99 -8.05 -2.26
N SER A 223 38.01 -9.38 -2.12
CA SER A 223 39.18 -10.09 -1.59
C SER A 223 40.42 -9.89 -2.47
N GLN A 224 40.27 -9.91 -3.80
CA GLN A 224 41.36 -9.63 -4.74
C GLN A 224 41.83 -8.17 -4.64
N HIS A 225 40.90 -7.21 -4.54
CA HIS A 225 41.25 -5.81 -4.33
C HIS A 225 42.00 -5.58 -3.02
N LEU A 226 41.54 -6.19 -1.92
CA LEU A 226 42.20 -6.09 -0.62
C LEU A 226 43.62 -6.68 -0.66
N ALA A 227 43.79 -7.85 -1.28
CA ALA A 227 45.10 -8.45 -1.50
C ALA A 227 46.01 -7.53 -2.34
N GLY A 228 45.47 -6.92 -3.40
CA GLY A 228 46.17 -5.94 -4.21
C GLY A 228 46.62 -4.70 -3.42
N THR A 229 45.74 -4.13 -2.60
CA THR A 229 46.09 -3.00 -1.72
C THR A 229 47.15 -3.37 -0.69
N GLN A 230 47.04 -4.55 -0.06
CA GLN A 230 48.07 -5.04 0.86
C GLN A 230 49.42 -5.22 0.17
N GLN A 231 49.43 -5.71 -1.07
CA GLN A 231 50.64 -5.83 -1.86
C GLN A 231 51.21 -4.46 -2.22
N GLN A 232 50.38 -3.48 -2.56
CA GLN A 232 50.84 -2.11 -2.81
C GLN A 232 51.48 -1.48 -1.56
N ILE A 233 50.86 -1.65 -0.38
CA ILE A 233 51.44 -1.17 0.89
C ILE A 233 52.83 -1.77 1.10
N LYS A 234 52.98 -3.09 0.87
CA LYS A 234 54.27 -3.79 0.99
C LYS A 234 55.29 -3.37 -0.08
N ASN A 235 54.88 -3.26 -1.34
CA ASN A 235 55.78 -2.98 -2.46
C ASN A 235 56.30 -1.54 -2.46
N TYR A 236 55.45 -0.59 -2.06
CA TYR A 236 55.80 0.83 -2.02
C TYR A 236 56.31 1.29 -0.65
N ASP A 237 56.51 0.35 0.28
CA ASP A 237 57.02 0.59 1.64
C ASP A 237 56.31 1.80 2.29
N ILE A 238 54.97 1.81 2.19
CA ILE A 238 54.17 2.97 2.60
C ILE A 238 54.26 3.10 4.11
N VAL A 239 54.97 4.13 4.56
CA VAL A 239 55.15 4.45 5.98
C VAL A 239 53.79 4.74 6.62
N THR A 240 53.47 4.02 7.68
CA THR A 240 52.26 4.26 8.47
C THR A 240 52.40 5.55 9.28
N ARG A 241 51.28 6.17 9.69
CA ARG A 241 51.35 7.37 10.56
C ARG A 241 52.16 7.14 11.84
N PRO A 242 52.01 6.01 12.57
CA PRO A 242 52.84 5.75 13.75
C PRO A 242 54.33 5.63 13.45
N GLU A 243 54.71 4.98 12.35
CA GLU A 243 56.12 4.86 11.93
C GLU A 243 56.70 6.22 11.57
N PHE A 244 55.94 7.05 10.84
CA PHE A 244 56.35 8.41 10.52
C PHE A 244 56.55 9.27 11.77
N GLN A 245 55.61 9.21 12.71
CA GLN A 245 55.72 9.94 13.99
C GLN A 245 56.93 9.48 14.79
N THR A 246 57.15 8.16 14.89
CA THR A 246 58.32 7.59 15.58
C THR A 246 59.63 8.06 14.95
N GLY A 247 59.70 8.09 13.61
CA GLY A 247 60.85 8.61 12.87
C GLY A 247 61.10 10.10 13.15
N MET A 248 60.04 10.91 13.18
CA MET A 248 60.10 12.33 13.51
C MET A 248 60.58 12.58 14.93
N ASP A 249 60.05 11.84 15.91
CA ASP A 249 60.44 11.95 17.32
C ASP A 249 61.89 11.53 17.55
N THR A 250 62.32 10.47 16.87
CA THR A 250 63.73 10.02 16.87
C THR A 250 64.65 11.10 16.31
N MET A 251 64.27 11.71 15.19
CA MET A 251 65.04 12.79 14.56
C MET A 251 65.11 14.03 15.46
N ASN A 252 63.97 14.48 16.01
CA ASN A 252 63.90 15.62 16.92
C ASN A 252 64.75 15.40 18.17
N SER A 253 64.71 14.19 18.73
CA SER A 253 65.52 13.81 19.89
C SER A 253 67.02 13.85 19.56
N ALA A 254 67.43 13.31 18.40
CA ALA A 254 68.82 13.33 17.96
C ALA A 254 69.34 14.76 17.71
N ILE A 255 68.52 15.63 17.11
CA ILE A 255 68.84 17.04 16.89
C ILE A 255 69.01 17.76 18.24
N ASN A 256 68.03 17.63 19.14
CA ASN A 256 68.06 18.26 20.46
C ASN A 256 69.26 17.78 21.29
N GLN A 257 69.59 16.48 21.21
CA GLN A 257 70.77 15.92 21.88
C GLN A 257 72.06 16.56 21.36
N ARG A 258 72.25 16.64 20.03
CA ARG A 258 73.45 17.27 19.44
C ARG A 258 73.55 18.75 19.80
N LEU A 259 72.46 19.50 19.69
CA LEU A 259 72.44 20.92 20.05
C LEU A 259 72.79 21.13 21.53
N SER A 260 72.28 20.27 22.43
CA SER A 260 72.60 20.35 23.86
C SER A 260 74.07 20.08 24.19
N GLN A 261 74.78 19.35 23.33
CA GLN A 261 76.20 19.01 23.49
C GLN A 261 77.14 20.05 22.88
N MET A 262 76.64 21.00 22.09
CA MET A 262 77.46 22.06 21.49
C MET A 262 78.00 22.99 22.58
N LYS A 263 79.34 23.08 22.66
CA LYS A 263 80.00 24.06 23.52
C LYS A 263 80.02 25.42 22.84
N THR A 264 79.21 26.35 23.34
CA THR A 264 79.07 27.71 22.77
C THR A 264 80.13 28.68 23.28
N ASN A 265 80.75 28.39 24.43
CA ASN A 265 81.80 29.22 25.00
C ASN A 265 83.19 28.70 24.63
N PRO A 266 84.12 29.57 24.23
CA PRO A 266 85.50 29.17 24.05
C PRO A 266 86.12 28.65 25.35
N ILE A 267 86.98 27.63 25.23
CA ILE A 267 87.70 27.04 26.36
C ILE A 267 89.11 27.61 26.40
N ALA A 268 89.50 28.27 27.48
CA ALA A 268 90.86 28.74 27.66
C ALA A 268 91.79 27.61 28.10
N VAL A 269 92.97 27.53 27.48
CA VAL A 269 94.10 26.63 27.82
C VAL A 269 95.38 27.46 27.84
N ALA A 270 96.43 27.10 28.60
CA ALA A 270 97.55 28.03 28.75
C ALA A 270 98.34 28.22 27.45
N ASN A 271 98.52 27.16 26.67
CA ASN A 271 99.27 27.16 25.41
C ASN A 271 98.93 25.94 24.51
N ALA A 272 99.44 25.92 23.28
CA ALA A 272 99.16 24.85 22.31
C ALA A 272 99.70 23.47 22.73
N GLY A 273 100.78 23.41 23.53
CA GLY A 273 101.31 22.16 24.07
C GLY A 273 100.40 21.54 25.13
N GLU A 274 99.79 22.38 25.96
CA GLU A 274 98.79 21.94 26.94
C GLU A 274 97.49 21.49 26.25
N LEU A 275 97.08 22.16 25.17
CA LEU A 275 95.94 21.73 24.34
C LEU A 275 96.12 20.30 23.82
N THR A 276 97.27 20.00 23.22
CA THR A 276 97.55 18.66 22.68
C THR A 276 97.77 17.60 23.77
N THR A 277 98.27 18.00 24.95
CA THR A 277 98.45 17.09 26.09
C THR A 277 97.14 16.73 26.76
N ASN A 278 96.27 17.72 27.01
CA ASN A 278 94.98 17.52 27.67
C ASN A 278 93.95 16.87 26.72
N TYR A 279 94.09 17.08 25.41
CA TYR A 279 93.19 16.55 24.39
C TYR A 279 93.96 15.91 23.22
N PRO A 280 94.65 14.78 23.46
CA PRO A 280 95.55 14.17 22.46
C PRO A 280 94.83 13.61 21.24
N ASN A 281 93.55 13.24 21.39
CA ASN A 281 92.70 12.74 20.31
C ASN A 281 91.73 13.82 19.78
N GLY A 282 91.93 15.08 20.17
CA GLY A 282 91.03 16.18 19.87
C GLY A 282 89.86 16.32 20.84
N ALA A 283 89.18 17.47 20.76
CA ALA A 283 87.94 17.73 21.47
C ALA A 283 87.08 18.72 20.70
N ASP A 284 85.76 18.59 20.84
CA ASP A 284 84.80 19.50 20.25
C ASP A 284 84.78 20.85 20.99
N GLY A 285 84.79 21.93 20.21
CA GLY A 285 84.72 23.31 20.69
C GLY A 285 85.78 24.22 20.06
N ILE A 286 85.72 25.49 20.44
CA ILE A 286 86.76 26.49 20.13
C ILE A 286 87.65 26.61 21.36
N PHE A 287 88.94 26.36 21.21
CA PHE A 287 89.93 26.45 22.29
C PHE A 287 90.79 27.68 22.09
N ILE A 288 91.01 28.46 23.14
CA ILE A 288 91.83 29.68 23.08
C ILE A 288 93.08 29.44 23.91
N THR A 289 94.24 29.57 23.29
CA THR A 289 95.52 29.53 24.00
C THR A 289 95.78 30.90 24.63
N ALA A 290 95.98 30.95 25.96
CA ALA A 290 96.08 32.19 26.71
C ALA A 290 97.39 32.94 26.44
N ASP A 291 98.46 32.22 26.13
CA ASP A 291 99.79 32.77 25.80
C ASP A 291 99.81 33.57 24.48
N THR A 292 99.12 33.10 23.45
CA THR A 292 99.08 33.74 22.13
C THR A 292 97.75 34.41 21.79
N GLY A 293 96.66 34.05 22.48
CA GLY A 293 95.30 34.45 22.12
C GLY A 293 94.77 33.79 20.84
N HIS A 294 95.44 32.75 20.33
CA HIS A 294 95.01 32.04 19.13
C HIS A 294 93.83 31.11 19.42
N LYS A 295 92.93 30.99 18.44
CA LYS A 295 91.84 30.03 18.47
C LYS A 295 92.24 28.75 17.76
N TRP A 296 91.94 27.63 18.39
CA TRP A 296 92.27 26.29 17.96
C TRP A 296 91.00 25.45 17.86
N VAL A 297 90.89 24.70 16.77
CA VAL A 297 89.78 23.76 16.53
C VAL A 297 90.34 22.43 16.07
N TYR A 298 89.71 21.33 16.48
CA TYR A 298 90.10 20.00 16.03
C TYR A 298 89.34 19.66 14.75
N LEU A 299 90.04 19.63 13.62
CA LEU A 299 89.46 19.38 12.30
C LEU A 299 90.31 18.35 11.56
N TYR A 300 89.64 17.39 10.91
CA TYR A 300 90.28 16.33 10.11
C TYR A 300 91.35 15.54 10.88
N GLY A 301 91.10 15.24 12.16
CA GLY A 301 92.00 14.45 12.99
C GLY A 301 93.25 15.18 13.48
N ALA A 302 93.26 16.52 13.44
CA ALA A 302 94.38 17.32 13.96
C ALA A 302 93.91 18.66 14.55
N TRP A 303 94.67 19.17 15.53
CA TRP A 303 94.51 20.53 16.02
C TRP A 303 94.95 21.54 14.95
N LYS A 304 94.08 22.50 14.66
CA LYS A 304 94.31 23.58 13.69
C LYS A 304 94.32 24.92 14.40
N ASP A 305 95.43 25.61 14.29
CA ASP A 305 95.54 27.03 14.63
C ASP A 305 94.78 27.85 13.59
N CYS A 306 93.79 28.61 14.04
CA CYS A 306 92.96 29.47 13.20
C CYS A 306 93.23 30.96 13.46
N GLY A 307 94.39 31.27 14.04
CA GLY A 307 94.88 32.62 14.33
C GLY A 307 94.14 33.27 15.51
N ASN A 308 94.36 34.56 15.68
CA ASN A 308 93.85 35.30 16.83
C ASN A 308 92.33 35.16 17.01
N TYR A 309 91.91 34.98 18.26
CA TYR A 309 90.52 34.99 18.68
C TYR A 309 89.96 36.40 18.82
N GLN A 310 90.77 37.32 19.34
CA GLN A 310 90.44 38.74 19.44
C GLN A 310 91.19 39.51 18.36
N ALA A 311 90.54 40.51 17.75
CA ALA A 311 91.27 41.48 16.93
C ALA A 311 92.31 42.15 17.83
N ILE A 312 93.57 42.23 17.37
CA ILE A 312 94.59 43.02 18.06
C ILE A 312 94.03 44.46 18.12
N GLY A 313 93.80 44.99 19.32
CA GLY A 313 93.41 46.39 19.47
C GLY A 313 94.48 47.27 18.82
N ILE A 314 94.08 48.24 17.98
CA ILE A 314 94.99 49.20 17.34
C ILE A 314 95.86 49.82 18.44
N GLU A 315 97.19 49.72 18.29
CA GLU A 315 98.11 50.19 19.33
C GLU A 315 97.94 51.70 19.55
N ASN A 316 98.05 52.14 20.81
CA ASN A 316 97.86 53.56 21.16
C ASN A 316 98.88 54.49 20.46
N SER A 317 100.03 53.94 20.05
CA SER A 317 101.05 54.58 19.21
C SER A 317 100.51 55.01 17.84
N GLU A 318 99.59 54.24 17.26
CA GLU A 318 98.94 54.54 15.98
C GLU A 318 97.70 55.43 16.16
N LEU A 319 97.01 55.31 17.30
CA LEU A 319 95.77 56.06 17.57
C LEU A 319 96.01 57.54 17.94
N ALA A 320 97.10 57.83 18.67
CA ALA A 320 97.44 59.18 19.11
C ALA A 320 97.64 60.19 17.95
N PRO A 321 98.43 59.89 16.89
CA PRO A 321 98.59 60.82 15.77
C PRO A 321 97.29 61.03 14.97
N LEU A 322 96.45 60.00 14.83
CA LEU A 322 95.16 60.09 14.15
C LEU A 322 94.19 61.03 14.89
N LYS A 323 94.14 60.97 16.23
CA LYS A 323 93.31 61.89 17.03
C LYS A 323 93.70 63.35 16.85
N VAL A 324 95.01 63.64 16.81
CA VAL A 324 95.52 65.00 16.57
C VAL A 324 95.15 65.48 15.17
N GLN A 325 95.24 64.61 14.15
CA GLN A 325 94.83 64.95 12.78
C GLN A 325 93.32 65.23 12.69
N ILE A 326 92.48 64.43 13.34
CA ILE A 326 91.03 64.64 13.36
C ILE A 326 90.68 65.99 13.99
N GLN A 327 91.27 66.34 15.14
CA GLN A 327 91.03 67.64 15.78
C GLN A 327 91.43 68.83 14.89
N LYS A 328 92.54 68.69 14.17
CA LYS A 328 92.97 69.71 13.20
C LYS A 328 91.97 69.86 12.05
N GLN A 329 91.53 68.73 11.48
CA GLN A 329 90.55 68.72 10.40
C GLN A 329 89.18 69.28 10.85
N GLU A 330 88.73 68.97 12.06
CA GLU A 330 87.50 69.55 12.64
C GLU A 330 87.61 71.08 12.76
N GLY A 331 88.78 71.59 13.18
CA GLY A 331 89.04 73.03 13.20
C GLY A 331 88.96 73.68 11.82
N GLU A 332 89.56 73.05 10.80
CA GLU A 332 89.52 73.51 9.41
C GLU A 332 88.09 73.47 8.82
N ILE A 333 87.31 72.42 9.10
CA ILE A 333 85.92 72.27 8.66
C ILE A 333 85.03 73.35 9.27
N ASN A 334 85.20 73.64 10.57
CA ASN A 334 84.43 74.68 11.25
C ASN A 334 84.70 76.06 10.64
N GLN A 335 85.96 76.36 10.32
CA GLN A 335 86.32 77.60 9.63
C GLN A 335 85.67 77.68 8.24
N ASN A 336 85.82 76.64 7.42
CA ASN A 336 85.24 76.60 6.08
C ASN A 336 83.71 76.75 6.11
N THR A 337 83.05 76.16 7.10
CA THR A 337 81.59 76.27 7.29
C THR A 337 81.16 77.71 7.56
N ASN A 338 81.90 78.43 8.41
CA ASN A 338 81.65 79.84 8.67
C ASN A 338 81.82 80.69 7.41
N ASP A 339 82.89 80.43 6.64
CA ASP A 339 83.18 81.15 5.39
C ASP A 339 82.09 80.91 4.33
N ILE A 340 81.61 79.67 4.18
CA ILE A 340 80.47 79.34 3.29
C ILE A 340 79.19 80.06 3.75
N GLY A 341 78.93 80.12 5.05
CA GLY A 341 77.79 80.85 5.62
C GLY A 341 77.80 82.34 5.27
N LEU A 342 78.97 82.99 5.45
CA LEU A 342 79.17 84.38 5.05
C LEU A 342 78.98 84.59 3.54
N ASN A 343 79.54 83.69 2.71
CA ASN A 343 79.39 83.74 1.27
C ASN A 343 77.91 83.57 0.83
N SER A 344 77.16 82.66 1.47
CA SER A 344 75.73 82.45 1.19
C SER A 344 74.89 83.69 1.50
N LEU A 345 75.17 84.36 2.64
CA LEU A 345 74.53 85.64 2.98
C LEU A 345 74.85 86.71 1.93
N GLY A 346 76.09 86.78 1.47
CA GLY A 346 76.51 87.65 0.37
C GLY A 346 75.74 87.38 -0.93
N ILE A 347 75.60 86.11 -1.34
CA ILE A 347 74.83 85.73 -2.53
C ILE A 347 73.35 86.08 -2.39
N LYS A 348 72.73 85.84 -1.24
CA LYS A 348 71.33 86.23 -1.00
C LYS A 348 71.12 87.72 -1.14
N LYS A 349 72.02 88.53 -0.57
CA LYS A 349 72.00 89.98 -0.75
C LYS A 349 72.10 90.35 -2.23
N ASN A 350 73.08 89.80 -2.95
CA ASN A 350 73.24 90.05 -4.39
C ASN A 350 71.99 89.64 -5.20
N SER A 351 71.33 88.54 -4.85
CA SER A 351 70.09 88.10 -5.50
C SER A 351 68.92 89.05 -5.27
N ILE A 352 68.77 89.58 -4.05
CA ILE A 352 67.75 90.61 -3.74
C ILE A 352 68.06 91.88 -4.54
N ASP A 353 69.33 92.30 -4.54
CA ASP A 353 69.79 93.46 -5.30
C ASP A 353 69.46 93.31 -6.81
N ILE A 354 69.59 92.10 -7.40
CA ILE A 354 69.19 91.80 -8.80
C ILE A 354 67.66 91.76 -9.00
N GLN A 355 66.90 91.15 -8.09
CA GLN A 355 65.44 91.04 -8.24
C GLN A 355 64.73 92.39 -8.18
N ASN A 356 65.31 93.36 -7.47
CA ASN A 356 64.80 94.73 -7.42
C ASN A 356 65.17 95.57 -8.68
N LEU A 357 65.74 94.96 -9.71
CA LEU A 357 65.82 95.57 -11.04
C LEU A 357 64.42 95.57 -11.67
N GLU A 358 63.69 96.69 -11.58
CA GLU A 358 62.37 96.85 -12.18
C GLU A 358 62.42 96.87 -13.72
N GLY A 359 61.69 95.94 -14.36
CA GLY A 359 61.15 96.12 -15.70
C GLY A 359 61.92 95.49 -16.87
N ALA A 360 61.73 94.19 -17.08
CA ALA A 360 61.75 93.62 -18.43
C ALA A 360 60.38 93.03 -18.71
N GLY A 361 59.39 93.89 -18.98
CA GLY A 361 58.00 93.52 -19.25
C GLY A 361 57.84 92.49 -20.38
N HIS A 362 56.67 91.85 -20.44
CA HIS A 362 56.35 90.82 -21.44
C HIS A 362 55.44 91.37 -22.54
N LEU A 363 55.66 90.93 -23.78
CA LEU A 363 54.80 91.22 -24.92
C LEU A 363 53.51 90.41 -24.77
N MET A 364 52.36 91.09 -24.62
CA MET A 364 51.12 90.44 -24.19
C MET A 364 50.24 89.87 -25.31
N ASP A 365 50.39 90.30 -26.57
CA ASP A 365 49.61 89.75 -27.68
C ASP A 365 50.26 89.99 -29.06
N ILE A 366 50.00 89.09 -30.00
CA ILE A 366 50.34 89.21 -31.43
C ILE A 366 49.13 88.77 -32.26
N LEU A 367 48.43 89.73 -32.87
CA LEU A 367 47.28 89.50 -33.76
C LEU A 367 47.75 89.33 -35.21
N LEU A 368 47.36 88.22 -35.85
CA LEU A 368 47.65 87.92 -37.26
C LEU A 368 46.35 87.73 -38.06
N VAL A 369 46.16 88.54 -39.10
CA VAL A 369 45.02 88.53 -40.03
C VAL A 369 45.52 88.67 -41.47
N ASP A 370 44.71 88.23 -42.45
CA ASP A 370 44.98 88.48 -43.87
C ASP A 370 44.64 89.91 -44.30
N ASP A 371 44.94 90.25 -45.56
CA ASP A 371 44.75 91.59 -46.13
C ASP A 371 43.27 92.03 -46.20
N PHE A 372 42.33 91.12 -45.98
CA PHE A 372 40.89 91.40 -45.92
C PHE A 372 40.36 91.39 -44.47
N GLY A 373 41.25 91.28 -43.49
CA GLY A 373 40.95 91.33 -42.05
C GLY A 373 40.40 90.03 -41.48
N ASN A 374 40.44 88.93 -42.24
CA ASN A 374 40.03 87.64 -41.74
C ASN A 374 41.18 86.99 -40.98
N HIS A 375 40.83 86.28 -39.92
CA HIS A 375 41.84 85.55 -39.16
C HIS A 375 42.32 84.36 -39.97
N ILE A 376 43.63 84.21 -40.00
CA ILE A 376 44.26 83.07 -40.66
C ILE A 376 43.96 81.84 -39.83
N THR A 377 43.29 80.86 -40.43
CA THR A 377 42.94 79.59 -39.79
C THR A 377 43.72 78.44 -40.40
N ASP A 378 43.97 77.40 -39.60
CA ASP A 378 44.52 76.14 -40.08
C ASP A 378 43.53 75.41 -40.99
N ASP A 379 43.98 74.33 -41.63
CA ASP A 379 43.18 73.54 -42.58
C ASP A 379 41.97 72.85 -41.92
N TYR A 380 41.88 72.90 -40.59
CA TYR A 380 40.75 72.41 -39.79
C TYR A 380 39.82 73.54 -39.31
N GLY A 381 40.11 74.80 -39.69
CA GLY A 381 39.31 75.98 -39.41
C GLY A 381 39.60 76.69 -38.08
N ASN A 382 40.68 76.34 -37.36
CA ASN A 382 41.04 76.99 -36.10
C ASN A 382 41.99 78.16 -36.32
N ARG A 383 41.80 79.29 -35.61
CA ARG A 383 42.67 80.48 -35.77
C ARG A 383 44.09 80.19 -35.31
N ILE A 384 45.06 80.50 -36.18
CA ILE A 384 46.48 80.41 -35.89
C ILE A 384 46.91 81.75 -35.28
N GLY A 385 46.84 81.88 -33.96
CA GLY A 385 47.28 83.06 -33.21
C GLY A 385 46.15 83.94 -32.66
N GLY A 386 46.41 84.57 -31.51
CA GLY A 386 45.41 85.14 -30.60
C GLY A 386 44.82 84.08 -29.67
N TYR A 387 44.85 84.31 -28.36
CA TYR A 387 44.25 83.38 -27.38
C TYR A 387 42.72 83.37 -27.51
N LYS A 388 42.10 82.22 -27.19
CA LYS A 388 40.65 82.06 -27.05
C LYS A 388 40.08 82.89 -25.91
#